data_AF-A0AAI8QEK1-F1
#
_entry.id   AF-A0AAI8QEK1-F1
#
_cell.length_a   1.000
_cell.length_b   1.000
_cell.length_c   1.000
_cell.angle_alpha   90.00
_cell.angle_beta   90.00
_cell.angle_gamma   90.00
#
_symmetry.space_group_name_H-M   'P 1'
#
loop_
_entity.id
_entity.type
_entity.pdbx_description
1 polymer ?
#
loop_
_entity_poly.entity_id
_entity_poly.type
_entity_poly.pdbx_seq_one_letter_code
_entity_poly.pdbx_strand_id
1 'polypeptide(L)'
;MLDSDLTGVINLASGTPRSLRSVIEHLADRLDARHLVRFGAIAATGVDAEPIIAADIGRLRTVTAGVQSIGFDEGAARSAAWWIDRLAAKA
;
A
#
# COMPACT_ATOMS: atom_id res chain seq x y z
N MET A 1 17.41 -12.86 5.34
CA MET A 1 18.53 -11.92 5.10
C MET A 1 19.45 -11.96 6.31
N LEU A 2 20.24 -13.02 6.44
CA LEU A 2 21.33 -13.09 7.41
C LEU A 2 22.65 -13.39 6.68
N ASP A 3 22.58 -14.11 5.55
CA ASP A 3 23.73 -14.41 4.67
C ASP A 3 23.62 -13.73 3.29
N SER A 4 23.52 -12.40 3.22
CA SER A 4 23.60 -11.70 1.92
C SER A 4 24.71 -10.66 1.93
N ASP A 5 25.51 -10.62 0.87
CA ASP A 5 26.57 -9.62 0.64
C ASP A 5 26.02 -8.23 0.31
N LEU A 6 24.73 -8.01 0.52
CA LEU A 6 24.04 -6.76 0.26
C LEU A 6 24.50 -5.68 1.23
N THR A 7 25.11 -4.61 0.72
CA THR A 7 25.60 -3.49 1.52
C THR A 7 24.89 -2.17 1.15
N GLY A 8 24.76 -1.27 2.13
CA GLY A 8 24.13 0.05 1.94
C GLY A 8 22.59 0.04 1.93
N VAL A 9 22.00 1.21 1.68
CA VAL A 9 20.54 1.44 1.82
C VAL A 9 19.75 0.91 0.63
N ILE A 10 18.71 0.11 0.88
CA ILE A 10 17.77 -0.33 -0.14
C ILE A 10 16.35 0.08 0.24
N ASN A 11 15.65 0.72 -0.70
CA ASN A 11 14.23 1.02 -0.56
C ASN A 11 13.43 -0.27 -0.72
N LEU A 12 12.63 -0.62 0.29
CA LEU A 12 11.71 -1.75 0.25
C LEU A 12 10.29 -1.24 -0.03
N ALA A 13 9.80 -1.50 -1.25
CA ALA A 13 8.47 -1.08 -1.69
C ALA A 13 8.00 -1.91 -2.89
N SER A 14 6.75 -1.69 -3.32
CA SER A 14 6.21 -2.26 -4.57
C SER A 14 6.86 -1.66 -5.83
N GLY A 15 7.38 -0.43 -5.73
CA GLY A 15 7.89 0.34 -6.88
C GLY A 15 6.84 0.72 -7.92
N THR A 16 5.56 0.57 -7.60
CA THR A 16 4.45 1.01 -8.45
C THR A 16 3.61 2.01 -7.66
N PRO A 17 3.64 3.30 -8.00
CA PRO A 17 2.82 4.30 -7.32
C PRO A 17 1.34 4.05 -7.60
N ARG A 18 0.50 4.46 -6.65
CA ARG A 18 -0.96 4.35 -6.74
C ARG A 18 -1.58 5.60 -6.14
N SER A 19 -2.66 6.09 -6.75
CA SER A 19 -3.36 7.28 -6.23
C SER A 19 -4.14 6.94 -4.95
N LEU A 20 -4.16 7.87 -3.99
CA LEU A 20 -4.99 7.74 -2.79
C LEU A 20 -6.46 7.49 -3.13
N ARG A 21 -6.98 8.19 -4.15
CA ARG A 21 -8.33 7.97 -4.68
C ARG A 21 -8.59 6.49 -5.00
N SER A 22 -7.71 5.86 -5.78
CA SER A 22 -7.91 4.47 -6.18
C SER A 22 -7.79 3.48 -5.01
N VAL A 23 -6.97 3.78 -4.01
CA VAL A 23 -6.87 2.96 -2.79
C VAL A 23 -8.17 3.05 -1.98
N ILE A 24 -8.67 4.28 -1.78
CA ILE A 24 -9.89 4.55 -1.02
C ILE A 24 -11.10 3.92 -1.72
N GLU A 25 -11.25 4.13 -3.03
CA GLU A 25 -12.34 3.55 -3.83
C GLU A 25 -12.31 2.02 -3.79
N HIS A 26 -11.13 1.39 -3.94
CA HIS A 26 -11.00 -0.07 -3.89
C HIS A 26 -11.47 -0.66 -2.55
N LEU A 27 -11.05 -0.07 -1.44
CA LEU A 27 -11.47 -0.55 -0.11
C LEU A 27 -12.94 -0.23 0.17
N ALA A 28 -13.43 0.93 -0.23
CA ALA A 28 -14.82 1.32 -0.04
C ALA A 28 -15.78 0.44 -0.84
N ASP A 29 -15.46 0.10 -2.09
CA ASP A 29 -16.25 -0.83 -2.90
C ASP A 29 -16.27 -2.23 -2.25
N ARG A 30 -15.14 -2.69 -1.69
CA ARG A 30 -15.06 -3.98 -0.99
C ARG A 30 -15.90 -4.05 0.29
N LEU A 31 -16.12 -2.89 0.93
CA LEU A 31 -16.90 -2.76 2.17
C LEU A 31 -18.36 -2.34 1.90
N ASP A 32 -18.79 -2.27 0.63
CA ASP A 32 -20.09 -1.71 0.22
C ASP A 32 -20.37 -0.30 0.81
N ALA A 33 -19.30 0.48 0.96
CA ALA A 33 -19.28 1.74 1.71
C ALA A 33 -18.94 2.94 0.83
N ARG A 34 -19.01 2.81 -0.51
CA ARG A 34 -18.60 3.90 -1.42
C ARG A 34 -19.39 5.19 -1.21
N HIS A 35 -20.63 5.08 -0.74
CA HIS A 35 -21.51 6.20 -0.39
C HIS A 35 -20.99 7.06 0.78
N LEU A 36 -20.05 6.57 1.59
CA LEU A 36 -19.44 7.31 2.70
C LEU A 36 -18.23 8.15 2.27
N VAL A 37 -17.70 7.95 1.05
CA VAL A 37 -16.46 8.59 0.60
C VAL A 37 -16.72 10.03 0.15
N ARG A 38 -15.98 10.98 0.73
CA ARG A 38 -16.06 12.42 0.40
C ARG A 38 -14.69 13.00 0.08
N PHE A 39 -14.36 13.08 -1.20
CA PHE A 39 -13.10 13.68 -1.65
C PHE A 39 -13.12 15.21 -1.54
N GLY A 40 -11.97 15.81 -1.20
CA GLY A 40 -11.82 17.26 -1.09
C GLY A 40 -12.47 17.87 0.17
N ALA A 41 -12.97 17.05 1.09
CA ALA A 41 -13.53 17.52 2.36
C ALA A 41 -12.47 18.11 3.31
N ILE A 42 -11.19 17.74 3.11
CA ILE A 42 -10.03 18.21 3.88
C ILE A 42 -8.97 18.67 2.88
N ALA A 43 -8.35 19.83 3.15
CA ALA A 43 -7.24 20.33 2.34
C ALA A 43 -6.00 19.44 2.54
N ALA A 44 -5.38 19.01 1.44
CA ALA A 44 -4.10 18.31 1.49
C ALA A 44 -2.99 19.27 1.94
N THR A 45 -2.15 18.84 2.89
CA THR A 45 -1.02 19.63 3.37
C THR A 45 0.21 18.74 3.57
N GLY A 46 1.41 19.34 3.57
CA GLY A 46 2.66 18.60 3.76
C GLY A 46 2.89 17.53 2.69
N VAL A 47 3.26 16.33 3.14
CA VAL A 47 3.55 15.16 2.30
C VAL A 47 2.33 14.76 1.45
N ASP A 48 1.11 14.93 1.95
CA ASP A 48 -0.11 14.62 1.20
C ASP A 48 -0.42 15.65 0.11
N ALA A 49 0.20 16.83 0.18
CA ALA A 49 0.15 17.84 -0.88
C ALA A 49 1.24 17.62 -1.95
N GLU A 50 2.16 16.68 -1.74
CA GLU A 50 3.14 16.34 -2.78
C GLU A 50 2.45 15.64 -3.96
N PRO A 51 2.80 15.98 -5.20
CA PRO A 51 2.10 15.45 -6.36
C PRO A 51 2.25 13.94 -6.51
N ILE A 52 3.42 13.36 -6.20
CA ILE A 52 3.70 11.92 -6.29
C ILE A 52 4.83 11.54 -5.32
N ILE A 53 4.61 10.49 -4.52
CA ILE A 53 5.65 9.81 -3.75
C ILE A 53 5.81 8.39 -4.31
N ALA A 54 7.00 8.09 -4.82
CA ALA A 54 7.31 6.79 -5.39
C ALA A 54 8.71 6.34 -4.94
N ALA A 55 8.81 5.11 -4.45
CA ALA A 55 10.09 4.52 -4.08
C ALA A 55 10.84 4.06 -5.33
N ASP A 56 12.08 4.49 -5.48
CA ASP A 56 13.02 3.88 -6.44
C ASP A 56 13.46 2.51 -5.91
N ILE A 57 13.00 1.46 -6.58
CA ILE A 57 13.30 0.06 -6.24
C ILE A 57 14.33 -0.58 -7.19
N GLY A 58 15.08 0.21 -7.96
CA GLY A 58 16.08 -0.32 -8.89
C GLY A 58 17.05 -1.28 -8.21
N ARG A 59 17.60 -0.88 -7.05
CA ARG A 59 18.49 -1.73 -6.24
C ARG A 59 17.80 -2.96 -5.64
N LEU A 60 16.52 -2.85 -5.29
CA LEU A 60 15.78 -4.00 -4.79
C LEU A 60 15.63 -5.06 -5.90
N ARG A 61 15.29 -4.64 -7.13
CA ARG A 61 15.12 -5.54 -8.28
C ARG A 61 16.38 -6.32 -8.62
N THR A 62 17.58 -5.76 -8.41
CA THR A 62 18.83 -6.49 -8.69
C THR A 62 19.06 -7.66 -7.75
N VAL A 63 18.42 -7.67 -6.57
CA VAL A 63 18.65 -8.69 -5.52
C VAL A 63 17.43 -9.54 -5.22
N THR A 64 16.26 -9.18 -5.74
CA THR A 64 15.00 -9.92 -5.56
C THR A 64 14.45 -10.52 -6.85
N ALA A 65 15.25 -10.59 -7.92
CA ALA A 65 14.83 -11.21 -9.18
C ALA A 65 14.26 -12.63 -8.92
N GLY A 66 12.95 -12.80 -9.14
CA GLY A 66 12.24 -14.07 -8.92
C GLY A 66 11.52 -14.23 -7.58
N VAL A 67 11.52 -13.24 -6.69
CA VAL A 67 10.73 -13.28 -5.44
C VAL A 67 9.27 -12.98 -5.74
N GLN A 68 8.36 -13.84 -5.25
CA GLN A 68 6.92 -13.60 -5.37
C GLN A 68 6.52 -12.30 -4.65
N SER A 69 5.90 -11.40 -5.41
CA SER A 69 5.26 -10.19 -4.90
C SER A 69 3.77 -10.45 -4.75
N ILE A 70 3.23 -10.14 -3.57
CA ILE A 70 1.79 -10.01 -3.39
C ILE A 70 1.37 -8.70 -4.04
N GLY A 71 0.39 -8.77 -4.94
CA GLY A 71 -0.17 -7.60 -5.61
C GLY A 71 -1.03 -6.75 -4.67
N PHE A 72 -1.34 -5.50 -5.07
CA PHE A 72 -2.16 -4.62 -4.26
C PHE A 72 -3.53 -5.22 -3.93
N ASP A 73 -4.23 -5.81 -4.90
CA ASP A 73 -5.59 -6.31 -4.69
C ASP A 73 -5.61 -7.46 -3.66
N GLU A 74 -4.69 -8.42 -3.77
CA GLU A 74 -4.56 -9.52 -2.81
C GLU A 74 -4.13 -8.99 -1.43
N GLY A 75 -3.15 -8.09 -1.38
CA GLY A 75 -2.66 -7.50 -0.14
C GLY A 75 -3.74 -6.68 0.59
N ALA A 76 -4.51 -5.90 -0.16
CA ALA A 76 -5.64 -5.11 0.36
C ALA A 76 -6.75 -6.03 0.89
N ALA A 77 -7.10 -7.09 0.15
CA ALA A 77 -8.10 -8.06 0.58
C ALA A 77 -7.71 -8.74 1.89
N ARG A 78 -6.46 -9.20 2.01
CA ARG A 78 -5.92 -9.82 3.22
C ARG A 78 -5.91 -8.85 4.41
N SER A 79 -5.50 -7.60 4.16
CA SER A 79 -5.43 -6.57 5.20
C SER A 79 -6.82 -6.20 5.73
N ALA A 80 -7.80 -6.04 4.83
CA ALA A 80 -9.18 -5.76 5.22
C ALA A 80 -9.78 -6.91 6.03
N ALA A 81 -9.59 -8.16 5.58
CA ALA A 81 -10.07 -9.34 6.30
C ALA A 81 -9.51 -9.42 7.72
N TRP A 82 -8.21 -9.16 7.89
CA TRP A 82 -7.56 -9.15 9.21
C TRP A 82 -8.18 -8.10 10.16
N TRP A 83 -8.46 -6.89 9.64
CA TRP A 83 -9.07 -5.84 10.46
C TRP A 83 -10.53 -6.14 10.83
N ILE A 84 -11.31 -6.68 9.89
CA ILE A 84 -12.71 -7.07 10.13
C ILE A 84 -12.78 -8.09 11.27
N ASP A 85 -11.98 -9.15 11.19
CA ASP A 85 -11.90 -10.19 12.21
C ASP A 85 -11.54 -9.62 13.59
N ARG A 86 -10.52 -8.75 13.64
CA ARG A 86 -10.05 -8.17 14.90
C ARG A 86 -11.03 -7.17 15.52
N LEU A 87 -11.78 -6.43 14.71
CA LEU A 87 -12.80 -5.50 15.21
C LEU A 87 -14.03 -6.27 15.71
N ALA A 88 -14.41 -7.36 15.05
CA ALA A 88 -15.49 -8.24 15.52
C ALA A 88 -15.14 -8.92 16.86
N ALA A 89 -13.89 -9.35 17.06
CA ALA A 89 -13.44 -9.96 18.31
C ALA A 89 -13.40 -9.00 19.52
N LYS A 90 -13.55 -7.69 19.29
CA LYS A 90 -13.58 -6.65 20.34
C LYS A 90 -14.99 -6.13 20.66
N ALA A 91 -16.00 -6.52 19.88
CA ALA A 91 -17.39 -6.13 20.05
C ALA A 91 -18.12 -7.13 20.96
#